data_AF-A0A1R2C8X6-F1
#
_entry.id   AF-A0A1R2C8X6-F1
#
_cell.length_a   1.000
_cell.length_b   1.000
_cell.length_c   1.000
_cell.angle_alpha   90.00
_cell.angle_beta   90.00
_cell.angle_gamma   90.00
#
_symmetry.space_group_name_H-M   'P 1'
#
loop_
_entity.id
_entity.type
_entity.pdbx_description
1 polymer ?
#
loop_
_entity_poly.entity_id
_entity_poly.type
_entity_poly.pdbx_seq_one_letter_code
_entity_poly.pdbx_strand_id
1 'polypeptide(L)'
;MEGGKLKHVFLQATSGNNEIMNKETWNFFMSLLMKAQLLSFAEKETLEKYIPSFPASFESIIATMAQVVDTKPEIHQIVEHALRLHSRLIQGRDTFEMWDISSLSPNELCMLVLKLYADLASVKKVQSILEKSLEKLNSYSEDIQRVVYDKIYDKYKTAETAHVYQQENITRLEKEWHKEKVRAVQYRNRPIKINKEYTNGVIKQLGYCARRDIPVEVVKIPRNFLDYQFMQDFINEADALKQLFFSNYFHKFLGFDDLSDENYNLYFFDILRGLNYKKIYNNKSIISSDVLMKFWSKELLNAFTDLLHKCTHSLKTPAGLQNLFVEDNGIKVYFKGLVYGDIRPEYSHEETEAVYLVMYSKLMLELITDNAEYNDYPNLAIDLNLKCILEECSKAYDRYKDRRDEENQEELKKSAKDKTVARKLDTEASRMKEFGKMPEKKSRLPIKKMAEPGYLNDHLTFMRLQVHPYFSSQEQEVDLALVMEEYERIFGANKQ
;
A
#
# COMPACT_ATOMS: atom_id res chain seq x y z
N MET A 1 -17.51 13.99 0.84
CA MET A 1 -17.27 15.45 0.67
C MET A 1 -17.00 16.04 2.04
N GLU A 2 -15.81 16.58 2.32
CA GLU A 2 -15.52 17.22 3.61
C GLU A 2 -16.29 18.55 3.73
N GLY A 3 -17.25 18.65 4.66
CA GLY A 3 -18.16 19.79 4.75
C GLY A 3 -17.48 21.16 4.91
N GLY A 4 -16.27 21.20 5.50
CA GLY A 4 -15.46 22.42 5.61
C GLY A 4 -14.95 22.95 4.27
N LYS A 5 -14.51 22.06 3.37
CA LYS A 5 -14.01 22.44 2.04
C LYS A 5 -15.13 22.97 1.14
N LEU A 6 -16.30 22.34 1.19
CA LEU A 6 -17.48 22.79 0.44
C LEU A 6 -17.92 24.19 0.86
N LYS A 7 -18.00 24.44 2.18
CA LYS A 7 -18.37 25.76 2.72
C LYS A 7 -17.34 26.83 2.35
N HIS A 8 -16.05 26.51 2.35
CA HIS A 8 -15.00 27.43 1.92
C HIS A 8 -15.13 27.79 0.43
N VAL A 9 -15.35 26.80 -0.45
CA VAL A 9 -15.58 27.04 -1.88
C VAL A 9 -16.85 27.86 -2.12
N PHE A 10 -17.91 27.61 -1.36
CA PHE A 10 -19.12 28.42 -1.42
C PHE A 10 -18.85 29.88 -1.06
N LEU A 11 -18.18 30.13 0.08
CA LEU A 11 -17.84 31.49 0.51
C LEU A 11 -16.95 32.24 -0.48
N GLN A 12 -16.10 31.53 -1.23
CA GLN A 12 -15.31 32.12 -2.32
C GLN A 12 -16.14 32.50 -3.54
N ALA A 13 -17.27 31.85 -3.77
CA ALA A 13 -18.14 32.08 -4.91
C ALA A 13 -19.23 33.14 -4.66
N THR A 14 -19.51 33.45 -3.39
CA THR A 14 -20.56 34.40 -2.99
C THR A 14 -20.03 35.81 -2.76
N SER A 15 -20.83 36.83 -3.11
CA SER A 15 -20.58 38.21 -2.67
C SER A 15 -21.12 38.42 -1.24
N GLY A 16 -20.87 39.60 -0.64
CA GLY A 16 -20.99 39.89 0.81
C GLY A 16 -22.28 39.52 1.56
N ASN A 17 -23.31 38.99 0.88
CA ASN A 17 -24.52 38.43 1.47
C ASN A 17 -24.48 36.90 1.66
N ASN A 18 -23.37 36.22 1.33
CA ASN A 18 -23.24 34.75 1.40
C ASN A 18 -24.30 33.99 0.57
N GLU A 19 -24.68 34.54 -0.59
CA GLU A 19 -25.63 33.95 -1.52
C GLU A 19 -25.08 33.95 -2.95
N ILE A 20 -25.47 32.95 -3.74
CA ILE A 20 -25.25 32.92 -5.18
C ILE A 20 -26.41 33.65 -5.85
N MET A 21 -26.12 34.79 -6.46
CA MET A 21 -27.16 35.74 -6.90
C MET A 21 -27.69 35.46 -8.31
N ASN A 22 -26.91 34.76 -9.14
CA ASN A 22 -27.24 34.57 -10.55
C ASN A 22 -26.52 33.36 -11.16
N LYS A 23 -26.86 33.06 -12.41
CA LYS A 23 -26.28 31.93 -13.15
C LYS A 23 -24.76 32.06 -13.38
N GLU A 24 -24.24 33.27 -13.50
CA GLU A 24 -22.80 33.50 -13.68
C GLU A 24 -22.01 33.12 -12.42
N THR A 25 -22.47 33.57 -11.25
CA THR A 25 -21.89 33.21 -9.95
C THR A 25 -22.07 31.72 -9.65
N TRP A 26 -23.16 31.09 -10.09
CA TRP A 26 -23.34 29.63 -10.05
C TRP A 26 -22.31 28.89 -10.91
N ASN A 27 -22.08 29.32 -12.15
CA ASN A 27 -21.07 28.70 -13.02
C ASN A 27 -19.66 28.86 -12.46
N PHE A 28 -19.38 30.00 -11.81
CA PHE A 28 -18.13 30.21 -11.10
C PHE A 28 -17.98 29.26 -9.92
N PHE A 29 -19.02 29.11 -9.09
CA PHE A 29 -19.06 28.14 -8.00
C PHE A 29 -18.81 26.70 -8.49
N MET A 30 -19.50 26.26 -9.55
CA MET A 30 -19.30 24.94 -10.16
C MET A 30 -17.85 24.73 -10.64
N SER A 31 -17.24 25.78 -11.20
CA SER A 31 -15.83 25.74 -11.63
C SER A 31 -14.87 25.60 -10.45
N LEU A 32 -15.16 26.27 -9.34
CA LEU A 32 -14.38 26.12 -8.10
C LEU A 32 -14.54 24.73 -7.49
N LEU A 33 -15.74 24.14 -7.52
CA LEU A 33 -15.95 22.76 -7.07
C LEU A 33 -15.13 21.75 -7.88
N MET A 34 -15.11 21.88 -9.21
CA MET A 34 -14.28 21.06 -10.09
C MET A 34 -12.79 21.26 -9.81
N LYS A 35 -12.35 22.51 -9.62
CA LYS A 35 -10.95 22.84 -9.31
C LYS A 35 -10.52 22.26 -7.95
N ALA A 36 -11.41 22.27 -6.97
CA ALA A 36 -11.20 21.69 -5.65
C ALA A 36 -11.40 20.16 -5.62
N GLN A 37 -11.66 19.53 -6.78
CA GLN A 37 -11.94 18.10 -6.91
C GLN A 37 -13.09 17.62 -6.00
N LEU A 38 -14.05 18.50 -5.72
CA LEU A 38 -15.25 18.19 -4.94
C LEU A 38 -16.38 17.63 -5.81
N LEU A 39 -16.18 17.61 -7.13
CA LEU A 39 -17.17 17.19 -8.11
C LEU A 39 -16.51 16.50 -9.30
N SER A 40 -17.08 15.39 -9.76
CA SER A 40 -16.73 14.75 -11.02
C SER A 40 -17.41 15.43 -12.22
N PHE A 41 -16.94 15.15 -13.43
CA PHE A 41 -17.53 15.72 -14.65
C PHE A 41 -18.99 15.25 -14.84
N ALA A 42 -19.31 14.00 -14.51
CA ALA A 42 -20.66 13.45 -14.60
C ALA A 42 -21.62 14.11 -13.59
N GLU A 43 -21.16 14.33 -12.36
CA GLU A 43 -21.93 15.06 -11.34
C GLU A 43 -22.15 16.52 -11.74
N LYS A 44 -21.19 17.14 -12.44
CA LYS A 44 -21.30 18.52 -12.95
C LYS A 44 -22.41 18.62 -13.98
N GLU A 45 -22.40 17.76 -14.98
CA GLU A 45 -23.45 17.71 -16.01
C GLU A 45 -24.83 17.47 -15.41
N THR A 46 -24.89 16.72 -14.30
CA THR A 46 -26.15 16.47 -13.61
C THR A 46 -26.58 17.69 -12.80
N LEU A 47 -25.69 18.33 -12.03
CA LEU A 47 -25.98 19.56 -11.28
C LEU A 47 -26.35 20.74 -12.18
N GLU A 48 -25.78 20.82 -13.38
CA GLU A 48 -26.17 21.83 -14.38
C GLU A 48 -27.62 21.69 -14.87
N LYS A 49 -28.25 20.51 -14.69
CA LYS A 49 -29.68 20.30 -14.98
C LYS A 49 -30.58 20.71 -13.83
N TYR A 50 -30.05 20.80 -12.61
CA TYR A 50 -30.77 21.15 -11.38
C TYR A 50 -30.27 22.48 -10.82
N ILE A 51 -30.29 23.54 -11.63
CA ILE A 51 -29.88 24.87 -11.18
C ILE A 51 -30.89 25.38 -10.13
N PRO A 52 -30.44 25.79 -8.93
CA PRO A 52 -31.34 26.34 -7.92
C PRO A 52 -31.93 27.67 -8.36
N SER A 53 -33.10 28.02 -7.83
CA SER A 53 -33.64 29.38 -7.96
C SER A 53 -32.74 30.37 -7.21
N PHE A 54 -32.37 31.46 -7.86
CA PHE A 54 -31.55 32.51 -7.26
C PHE A 54 -32.41 33.56 -6.54
N PRO A 55 -31.92 34.16 -5.44
CA PRO A 55 -30.61 33.90 -4.80
C PRO A 55 -30.58 32.56 -4.06
N ALA A 56 -29.46 31.86 -4.14
CA ALA A 56 -29.28 30.55 -3.51
C ALA A 56 -28.34 30.65 -2.31
N SER A 57 -28.86 30.38 -1.11
CA SER A 57 -28.08 30.23 0.12
C SER A 57 -27.31 28.91 0.13
N PHE A 58 -26.38 28.76 1.08
CA PHE A 58 -25.63 27.51 1.25
C PHE A 58 -26.56 26.31 1.44
N GLU A 59 -27.61 26.48 2.25
CA GLU A 59 -28.61 25.47 2.55
C GLU A 59 -29.38 25.05 1.29
N SER A 60 -29.76 26.02 0.44
CA SER A 60 -30.39 25.73 -0.85
C SER A 60 -29.48 24.94 -1.76
N ILE A 61 -28.18 25.23 -1.77
CA ILE A 61 -27.20 24.49 -2.56
C ILE A 61 -27.00 23.08 -2.03
N ILE A 62 -26.91 22.90 -0.71
CA ILE A 62 -26.84 21.57 -0.09
C ILE A 62 -28.08 20.76 -0.43
N ALA A 63 -29.27 21.37 -0.38
CA ALA A 63 -30.51 20.72 -0.75
C ALA A 63 -30.52 20.29 -2.23
N THR A 64 -30.09 21.17 -3.13
CA THR A 64 -29.94 20.86 -4.56
C THR A 64 -28.91 19.77 -4.81
N MET A 65 -27.72 19.82 -4.18
CA MET A 65 -26.71 18.77 -4.30
C MET A 65 -27.22 17.45 -3.73
N ALA A 66 -27.95 17.47 -2.62
CA ALA A 66 -28.58 16.27 -2.06
C ALA A 66 -29.66 15.68 -2.97
N GLN A 67 -30.39 16.52 -3.73
CA GLN A 67 -31.32 16.08 -4.78
C GLN A 67 -30.60 15.55 -6.03
N VAL A 68 -29.37 15.97 -6.31
CA VAL A 68 -28.61 15.49 -7.46
C VAL A 68 -27.81 14.22 -7.15
N VAL A 69 -27.35 14.05 -5.91
CA VAL A 69 -26.65 12.84 -5.43
C VAL A 69 -27.64 11.65 -5.22
N ASP A 70 -28.85 11.77 -5.75
CA ASP A 70 -29.95 10.83 -5.67
C ASP A 70 -29.63 9.49 -6.35
N THR A 71 -28.99 8.61 -5.59
CA THR A 71 -29.02 7.16 -5.81
C THR A 71 -29.31 6.37 -4.53
N LYS A 72 -29.45 7.00 -3.36
CA LYS A 72 -29.70 6.27 -2.10
C LYS A 72 -30.76 6.95 -1.22
N PRO A 73 -32.02 6.43 -1.20
CA PRO A 73 -33.14 6.95 -0.39
C PRO A 73 -32.86 7.11 1.11
N GLU A 74 -31.88 6.36 1.61
CA GLU A 74 -31.48 6.30 3.01
C GLU A 74 -30.73 7.57 3.45
N ILE A 75 -29.94 8.19 2.55
CA ILE A 75 -29.23 9.45 2.84
C ILE A 75 -30.21 10.62 2.90
N HIS A 76 -31.22 10.62 2.02
CA HIS A 76 -32.29 11.62 2.05
C HIS A 76 -33.03 11.60 3.38
N GLN A 77 -33.39 10.41 3.89
CA GLN A 77 -34.03 10.27 5.20
C GLN A 77 -33.14 10.80 6.33
N ILE A 78 -31.82 10.56 6.30
CA ILE A 78 -30.88 11.06 7.31
C ILE A 78 -30.81 12.59 7.28
N VAL A 79 -30.64 13.19 6.10
CA VAL A 79 -30.54 14.65 5.94
C VAL A 79 -31.84 15.32 6.35
N GLU A 80 -32.99 14.78 5.94
CA GLU A 80 -34.30 15.30 6.34
C GLU A 80 -34.51 15.21 7.86
N HIS A 81 -34.13 14.08 8.47
CA HIS A 81 -34.22 13.92 9.91
C HIS A 81 -33.26 14.85 10.68
N ALA A 82 -32.04 15.04 10.18
CA ALA A 82 -31.06 15.95 10.79
C ALA A 82 -31.50 17.42 10.69
N LEU A 83 -32.04 17.84 9.55
CA LEU A 83 -32.59 19.19 9.37
C LEU A 83 -33.81 19.42 10.28
N ARG A 84 -34.73 18.46 10.37
CA ARG A 84 -35.88 18.55 11.29
C ARG A 84 -35.43 18.63 12.75
N LEU A 85 -34.40 17.85 13.13
CA LEU A 85 -33.82 17.87 14.47
C LEU A 85 -33.17 19.23 14.78
N HIS A 86 -32.39 19.75 13.83
CA HIS A 86 -31.73 21.04 13.96
C HIS A 86 -32.74 22.18 14.16
N SER A 87 -33.79 22.23 13.33
CA SER A 87 -34.87 23.21 13.47
C SER A 87 -35.59 23.08 14.82
N ARG A 88 -35.83 21.86 15.31
CA ARG A 88 -36.43 21.64 16.64
C ARG A 88 -35.53 22.09 17.78
N LEU A 89 -34.22 21.82 17.68
CA LEU A 89 -33.25 22.24 18.70
C LEU A 89 -33.09 23.77 18.75
N ILE A 90 -33.10 24.44 17.60
CA ILE A 90 -33.10 25.91 17.53
C ILE A 90 -34.38 26.46 18.15
N GLN A 91 -35.55 25.96 17.74
CA GLN A 91 -36.82 26.37 18.34
C GLN A 91 -36.85 26.11 19.84
N GLY A 92 -36.32 24.97 20.30
CA GLY A 92 -36.17 24.64 21.70
C GLY A 92 -35.32 25.69 22.43
N ARG A 93 -34.09 25.92 21.96
CA ARG A 93 -33.17 26.93 22.51
C ARG A 93 -33.82 28.31 22.59
N ASP A 94 -34.41 28.78 21.50
CA ASP A 94 -35.03 30.11 21.44
C ASP A 94 -36.21 30.21 22.42
N THR A 95 -36.96 29.12 22.59
CA THR A 95 -38.03 29.04 23.61
C THR A 95 -37.44 29.10 25.02
N PHE A 96 -36.34 28.41 25.29
CA PHE A 96 -35.65 28.45 26.60
C PHE A 96 -35.08 29.83 26.92
N GLU A 97 -34.48 30.51 25.94
CA GLU A 97 -33.93 31.85 26.12
C GLU A 97 -35.03 32.89 26.42
N MET A 98 -36.25 32.67 25.93
CA MET A 98 -37.40 33.53 26.23
C MET A 98 -38.11 33.21 27.54
N TRP A 99 -37.77 32.10 28.19
CA TRP A 99 -38.43 31.68 29.43
C TRP A 99 -37.66 32.15 30.66
N ASP A 100 -38.34 32.89 31.53
CA ASP A 100 -37.87 33.08 32.89
C ASP A 100 -38.21 31.84 33.71
N ILE A 101 -37.24 30.94 33.84
CA ILE A 101 -37.37 29.65 34.54
C ILE A 101 -37.87 29.85 35.98
N SER A 102 -37.57 31.00 36.60
CA SER A 102 -37.99 31.32 37.96
C SER A 102 -39.48 31.67 38.08
N SER A 103 -40.13 31.97 36.95
CA SER A 103 -41.54 32.38 36.87
C SER A 103 -42.50 31.25 36.46
N LEU A 104 -41.97 30.08 36.07
CA LEU A 104 -42.77 28.97 35.56
C LEU A 104 -43.52 28.25 36.69
N SER A 105 -44.80 27.96 36.44
CA SER A 105 -45.60 27.09 37.31
C SER A 105 -45.11 25.63 37.24
N PRO A 106 -45.44 24.80 38.25
CA PRO A 106 -45.09 23.37 38.24
C PRO A 106 -45.60 22.61 37.00
N ASN A 107 -46.76 23.00 36.47
CA ASN A 107 -47.31 22.41 35.25
C ASN A 107 -46.50 22.79 34.00
N GLU A 108 -46.05 24.03 33.89
CA GLU A 108 -45.21 24.49 32.77
C GLU A 108 -43.82 23.85 32.80
N LEU A 109 -43.24 23.69 33.99
CA LEU A 109 -42.01 22.92 34.20
C LEU A 109 -42.18 21.46 33.77
N CYS A 110 -43.30 20.82 34.10
CA CYS A 110 -43.60 19.46 33.66
C CYS A 110 -43.69 19.36 32.13
N MET A 111 -44.38 20.30 31.48
CA MET A 111 -44.49 20.37 30.02
C MET A 111 -43.12 20.58 29.34
N LEU A 112 -42.24 21.36 29.95
CA LEU A 112 -40.87 21.59 29.49
C LEU A 112 -40.05 20.31 29.50
N VAL A 113 -40.09 19.58 30.61
CA VAL A 113 -39.39 18.30 30.77
C VAL A 113 -39.88 17.31 29.73
N LEU A 114 -41.20 17.21 29.51
CA LEU A 114 -41.77 16.33 28.48
C LEU A 114 -41.29 16.69 27.07
N LYS A 115 -41.19 17.99 26.74
CA LYS A 115 -40.69 18.45 25.45
C LYS A 115 -39.20 18.12 25.25
N LEU A 116 -38.37 18.34 26.27
CA LEU A 116 -36.95 17.95 26.26
C LEU A 116 -36.75 16.44 26.08
N TYR A 117 -37.56 15.63 26.74
CA TYR A 117 -37.52 14.18 26.59
C TYR A 117 -37.89 13.73 25.17
N ALA A 118 -38.89 14.36 24.55
CA ALA A 118 -39.29 14.07 23.18
C ALA A 118 -38.19 14.45 22.15
N ASP A 119 -37.51 15.57 22.38
CA ASP A 119 -36.38 16.00 21.55
C ASP A 119 -35.18 15.05 21.72
N LEU A 120 -34.83 14.66 22.95
CA LEU A 120 -33.78 13.68 23.23
C LEU A 120 -34.07 12.32 22.58
N ALA A 121 -35.32 11.86 22.63
CA ALA A 121 -35.73 10.62 21.97
C ALA A 121 -35.57 10.71 20.44
N SER A 122 -35.86 11.89 19.86
CA SER A 122 -35.66 12.16 18.44
C SER A 122 -34.17 12.12 18.06
N VAL A 123 -33.29 12.72 18.88
CA VAL A 123 -31.82 12.67 18.69
C VAL A 123 -31.33 11.23 18.67
N LYS A 124 -31.73 10.42 19.66
CA LYS A 124 -31.33 9.01 19.77
C LYS A 124 -31.79 8.18 18.56
N LYS A 125 -32.97 8.49 18.02
CA LYS A 125 -33.48 7.82 16.80
C LYS A 125 -32.61 8.15 15.59
N VAL A 126 -32.23 9.41 15.41
CA VAL A 126 -31.32 9.84 14.31
C VAL A 126 -29.96 9.16 14.46
N GLN A 127 -29.41 9.15 15.67
CA GLN A 127 -28.14 8.47 15.96
C GLN A 127 -28.18 6.99 15.55
N SER A 128 -29.23 6.26 15.94
CA SER A 128 -29.39 4.84 15.57
C SER A 128 -29.50 4.61 14.04
N ILE A 129 -30.18 5.51 13.32
CA ILE A 129 -30.24 5.44 11.85
C ILE A 129 -28.86 5.70 11.23
N LEU A 130 -28.12 6.66 11.79
CA LEU A 130 -26.76 7.00 11.37
C LEU A 130 -25.81 5.84 11.59
N GLU A 131 -25.84 5.21 12.77
CA GLU A 131 -25.05 4.01 13.11
C GLU A 131 -25.34 2.85 12.15
N LYS A 132 -26.63 2.55 11.88
CA LYS A 132 -27.02 1.51 10.91
C LYS A 132 -26.58 1.82 9.49
N SER A 133 -26.63 3.09 9.08
CA SER A 133 -26.16 3.50 7.75
C SER A 133 -24.64 3.52 7.65
N LEU A 134 -23.92 3.77 8.75
CA LEU A 134 -22.47 3.64 8.87
C LEU A 134 -22.05 2.17 8.79
N GLU A 135 -22.75 1.27 9.47
CA GLU A 135 -22.55 -0.19 9.35
C GLU A 135 -22.79 -0.66 7.91
N LYS A 136 -23.86 -0.18 7.27
CA LYS A 136 -24.13 -0.46 5.85
C LYS A 136 -23.05 0.10 4.93
N LEU A 137 -22.61 1.34 5.14
CA LEU A 137 -21.51 1.95 4.37
C LEU A 137 -20.20 1.18 4.53
N ASN A 138 -19.88 0.74 5.76
CA ASN A 138 -18.74 -0.12 6.03
C ASN A 138 -18.89 -1.51 5.39
N SER A 139 -20.12 -1.97 5.14
CA SER A 139 -20.41 -3.25 4.46
C SER A 139 -20.48 -3.16 2.93
N TYR A 140 -20.53 -1.97 2.32
CA TYR A 140 -20.41 -1.79 0.88
C TYR A 140 -18.94 -1.96 0.46
N SER A 141 -18.49 -3.21 0.44
CA SER A 141 -17.15 -3.67 0.06
C SER A 141 -16.85 -3.57 -1.44
N GLU A 142 -17.68 -2.89 -2.24
CA GLU A 142 -17.41 -2.63 -3.67
C GLU A 142 -16.56 -1.36 -3.90
N ASP A 143 -16.44 -0.46 -2.92
CA ASP A 143 -15.63 0.78 -3.04
C ASP A 143 -14.16 0.61 -2.57
N ILE A 144 -13.75 -0.55 -2.05
CA ILE A 144 -12.34 -0.82 -1.68
C ILE A 144 -11.45 -0.70 -2.92
N GLN A 145 -11.90 -1.31 -4.03
CA GLN A 145 -11.21 -1.21 -5.30
C GLN A 145 -11.18 0.23 -5.79
N ARG A 146 -12.28 0.99 -5.73
CA ARG A 146 -12.26 2.40 -6.10
C ARG A 146 -11.32 3.25 -5.23
N VAL A 147 -11.29 3.03 -3.93
CA VAL A 147 -10.38 3.75 -3.02
C VAL A 147 -8.92 3.52 -3.39
N VAL A 148 -8.57 2.29 -3.77
CA VAL A 148 -7.20 1.94 -4.16
C VAL A 148 -6.92 2.38 -5.60
N TYR A 149 -7.73 1.95 -6.56
CA TYR A 149 -7.52 2.09 -8.00
C TYR A 149 -7.89 3.47 -8.57
N ASP A 150 -8.98 4.12 -8.14
CA ASP A 150 -9.37 5.44 -8.69
C ASP A 150 -8.37 6.55 -8.30
N LYS A 151 -7.58 6.32 -7.25
CA LYS A 151 -6.54 7.24 -6.77
C LYS A 151 -5.17 7.02 -7.42
N ILE A 152 -5.02 6.00 -8.27
CA ILE A 152 -3.78 5.68 -8.96
C ILE A 152 -3.83 6.32 -10.35
N TYR A 153 -3.17 7.46 -10.52
CA TYR A 153 -3.06 8.09 -11.84
C TYR A 153 -2.12 7.30 -12.74
N ASP A 154 -2.66 6.81 -13.85
CA ASP A 154 -1.91 6.07 -14.85
C ASP A 154 -1.04 7.01 -15.69
N LYS A 155 0.28 6.91 -15.50
CA LYS A 155 1.28 7.42 -16.43
C LYS A 155 2.41 6.42 -16.56
N TYR A 156 2.18 5.42 -17.41
CA TYR A 156 3.17 4.79 -18.30
C TYR A 156 4.57 4.56 -17.70
N LYS A 157 4.66 3.97 -16.51
CA LYS A 157 5.92 3.38 -16.06
C LYS A 157 5.79 1.88 -16.23
N THR A 158 6.33 1.36 -17.33
CA THR A 158 6.53 -0.08 -17.51
C THR A 158 7.25 -0.60 -16.28
N ALA A 159 6.68 -1.61 -15.61
CA ALA A 159 7.30 -2.25 -14.48
C ALA A 159 8.64 -2.85 -14.94
N GLU A 160 9.75 -2.28 -14.47
CA GLU A 160 11.09 -2.77 -14.77
C GLU A 160 11.33 -4.05 -13.97
N THR A 161 11.62 -5.17 -14.63
CA THR A 161 11.90 -6.42 -13.91
C THR A 161 13.27 -6.36 -13.24
N ALA A 162 13.49 -7.17 -12.20
CA ALA A 162 14.81 -7.25 -11.55
C ALA A 162 15.94 -7.65 -12.52
N HIS A 163 15.64 -8.45 -13.55
CA HIS A 163 16.62 -8.85 -14.56
C HIS A 163 17.04 -7.66 -15.42
N VAL A 164 16.07 -6.88 -15.91
CA VAL A 164 16.32 -5.65 -16.67
C VAL A 164 17.11 -4.65 -15.82
N TYR A 165 16.68 -4.43 -14.56
CA TYR A 165 17.38 -3.53 -13.65
C TYR A 165 18.84 -3.93 -13.44
N GLN A 166 19.10 -5.22 -13.17
CA GLN A 166 20.46 -5.72 -12.99
C GLN A 166 21.27 -5.58 -14.28
N GLN A 167 20.70 -5.91 -15.44
CA GLN A 167 21.39 -5.77 -16.72
C GLN A 167 21.81 -4.33 -17.01
N GLU A 168 20.94 -3.35 -16.72
CA GLU A 168 21.22 -1.92 -16.94
C GLU A 168 22.16 -1.34 -15.90
N ASN A 169 22.07 -1.79 -14.63
CA ASN A 169 22.77 -1.17 -13.50
C ASN A 169 24.02 -1.92 -13.04
N ILE A 170 24.32 -3.13 -13.55
CA ILE A 170 25.44 -3.97 -13.05
C ILE A 170 26.78 -3.22 -13.07
N THR A 171 27.09 -2.51 -14.16
CA THR A 171 28.36 -1.75 -14.26
C THR A 171 28.46 -0.66 -13.20
N ARG A 172 27.35 0.04 -12.92
CA ARG A 172 27.28 1.07 -11.87
C ARG A 172 27.39 0.44 -10.49
N LEU A 173 26.66 -0.65 -10.25
CA LEU A 173 26.66 -1.40 -9.01
C LEU A 173 28.07 -1.91 -8.70
N GLU A 174 28.72 -2.57 -9.65
CA GLU A 174 30.08 -3.07 -9.48
C GLU A 174 31.08 -1.95 -9.21
N LYS A 175 30.95 -0.80 -9.90
CA LYS A 175 31.83 0.35 -9.66
C LYS A 175 31.69 0.90 -8.25
N GLU A 176 30.47 1.09 -7.76
CA GLU A 176 30.24 1.60 -6.39
C GLU A 176 30.60 0.56 -5.33
N TRP A 177 30.22 -0.70 -5.54
CA TRP A 177 30.64 -1.80 -4.68
C TRP A 177 32.16 -1.90 -4.60
N HIS A 178 32.89 -1.76 -5.72
CA HIS A 178 34.35 -1.76 -5.73
C HIS A 178 35.00 -0.61 -4.94
N LYS A 179 34.33 0.54 -4.81
CA LYS A 179 34.81 1.65 -3.99
C LYS A 179 34.61 1.36 -2.51
N GLU A 180 33.49 0.74 -2.15
CA GLU A 180 33.16 0.43 -0.77
C GLU A 180 33.63 -0.95 -0.31
N LYS A 181 34.14 -1.80 -1.20
CA LYS A 181 34.47 -3.16 -0.83
C LYS A 181 35.62 -3.23 0.18
N VAL A 182 35.46 -4.13 1.13
CA VAL A 182 36.46 -4.51 2.12
C VAL A 182 37.24 -5.67 1.54
N ARG A 183 38.56 -5.51 1.40
CA ARG A 183 39.46 -6.55 0.87
C ARG A 183 40.18 -7.32 1.97
N ALA A 184 40.37 -6.68 3.11
CA ALA A 184 41.07 -7.23 4.25
C ALA A 184 40.54 -6.57 5.52
N VAL A 185 40.53 -7.35 6.59
CA VAL A 185 40.15 -6.90 7.93
C VAL A 185 41.34 -7.03 8.88
N GLN A 186 41.46 -6.07 9.77
CA GLN A 186 42.41 -6.10 10.88
C GLN A 186 41.64 -6.19 12.19
N TYR A 187 42.27 -6.81 13.18
CA TYR A 187 41.80 -6.81 14.55
C TYR A 187 42.71 -5.87 15.32
N ARG A 188 42.12 -4.88 16.01
CA ARG A 188 42.88 -4.01 16.91
C ARG A 188 43.55 -4.89 17.98
N ASN A 189 44.61 -4.41 18.65
CA ASN A 189 45.31 -5.12 19.74
C ASN A 189 44.44 -5.30 21.01
N ARG A 190 43.24 -5.85 20.84
CA ARG A 190 42.20 -6.10 21.82
C ARG A 190 41.64 -7.50 21.55
N PRO A 191 41.08 -8.17 22.56
CA PRO A 191 40.39 -9.45 22.35
C PRO A 191 39.33 -9.34 21.25
N ILE A 192 39.32 -10.30 20.33
CA ILE A 192 38.35 -10.36 19.24
C ILE A 192 36.97 -10.58 19.85
N LYS A 193 36.03 -9.67 19.56
CA LYS A 193 34.64 -9.81 19.99
C LYS A 193 33.92 -10.78 19.06
N ILE A 194 33.74 -12.01 19.52
CA ILE A 194 32.89 -13.01 18.87
C ILE A 194 31.44 -12.65 19.17
N ASN A 195 30.65 -12.41 18.13
CA ASN A 195 29.23 -12.09 18.27
C ASN A 195 28.39 -13.37 18.37
N LYS A 196 28.73 -14.39 17.58
CA LYS A 196 28.03 -15.68 17.56
C LYS A 196 28.93 -16.76 16.98
N GLU A 197 28.91 -17.93 17.61
CA GLU A 197 29.52 -19.15 17.12
C GLU A 197 28.41 -20.17 16.86
N TYR A 198 28.44 -20.78 15.68
CA TYR A 198 27.44 -21.75 15.26
C TYR A 198 28.02 -23.16 15.39
N THR A 199 27.15 -24.14 15.63
CA THR A 199 27.53 -25.54 15.82
C THR A 199 28.21 -26.17 14.60
N ASN A 200 28.00 -25.60 13.41
CA ASN A 200 28.65 -26.01 12.16
C ASN A 200 30.04 -25.40 11.97
N GLY A 201 30.56 -24.63 12.93
CA GLY A 201 31.89 -24.00 12.87
C GLY A 201 31.91 -22.64 12.17
N VAL A 202 30.76 -22.10 11.75
CA VAL A 202 30.66 -20.72 11.28
C VAL A 202 30.81 -19.76 12.46
N ILE A 203 31.60 -18.71 12.29
CA ILE A 203 31.86 -17.73 13.35
C ILE A 203 31.50 -16.34 12.83
N LYS A 204 30.66 -15.60 13.57
CA LYS A 204 30.39 -14.18 13.33
C LYS A 204 31.12 -13.35 14.37
N GLN A 205 31.95 -12.42 13.92
CA GLN A 205 32.76 -11.59 14.80
C GLN A 205 32.92 -10.16 14.29
N LEU A 206 33.36 -9.27 15.18
CA LEU A 206 33.68 -7.89 14.84
C LEU A 206 35.09 -7.77 14.28
N GLY A 207 35.22 -7.20 13.08
CA GLY A 207 36.49 -6.80 12.47
C GLY A 207 36.51 -5.31 12.12
N TYR A 208 37.66 -4.81 11.66
CA TYR A 208 37.80 -3.45 11.15
C TYR A 208 38.41 -3.49 9.75
N CYS A 209 37.83 -2.74 8.81
CA CYS A 209 38.39 -2.62 7.46
C CYS A 209 39.82 -2.07 7.54
N ALA A 210 40.82 -2.81 7.03
CA ALA A 210 42.23 -2.43 7.17
C ALA A 210 42.56 -1.04 6.57
N ARG A 211 41.82 -0.62 5.52
CA ARG A 211 42.03 0.66 4.83
C ARG A 211 41.31 1.84 5.48
N ARG A 212 40.07 1.65 5.93
CA ARG A 212 39.18 2.74 6.39
C ARG A 212 38.98 2.77 7.91
N ASP A 213 39.43 1.72 8.60
CA ASP A 213 39.21 1.49 10.04
C ASP A 213 37.73 1.58 10.47
N ILE A 214 36.82 1.29 9.53
CA ILE A 214 35.37 1.19 9.76
C ILE A 214 35.08 -0.22 10.30
N PRO A 215 34.24 -0.35 11.34
CA PRO A 215 33.89 -1.66 11.87
C PRO A 215 33.00 -2.43 10.89
N VAL A 216 33.26 -3.73 10.76
CA VAL A 216 32.55 -4.65 9.86
C VAL A 216 32.18 -5.95 10.56
N GLU A 217 31.06 -6.56 10.17
CA GLU A 217 30.72 -7.92 10.57
C GLU A 217 31.52 -8.89 9.69
N VAL A 218 32.32 -9.74 10.31
CA VAL A 218 33.12 -10.77 9.64
C VAL A 218 32.45 -12.11 9.89
N VAL A 219 31.99 -12.75 8.82
CA VAL A 219 31.48 -14.12 8.83
C VAL A 219 32.61 -15.03 8.35
N LYS A 220 33.12 -15.87 9.25
CA LYS A 220 34.11 -16.89 8.94
C LYS A 220 33.41 -18.20 8.63
N ILE A 221 33.68 -18.76 7.46
CA ILE A 221 33.19 -20.07 7.03
C ILE A 221 34.39 -21.00 6.85
N PRO A 222 34.44 -22.18 7.51
CA PRO A 222 35.54 -23.12 7.32
C PRO A 222 35.79 -23.44 5.84
N ARG A 223 37.05 -23.60 5.42
CA ARG A 223 37.35 -24.01 4.04
C ARG A 223 36.83 -25.42 3.74
N ASN A 224 36.93 -26.31 4.73
CA ASN A 224 36.44 -27.69 4.65
C ASN A 224 35.04 -27.79 5.26
N PHE A 225 34.08 -27.05 4.71
CA PHE A 225 32.71 -27.00 5.22
C PHE A 225 31.81 -28.01 4.50
N LEU A 226 31.17 -28.90 5.25
CA LEU A 226 30.46 -30.07 4.70
C LEU A 226 28.96 -29.84 4.45
N ASP A 227 28.38 -28.79 5.03
CA ASP A 227 26.96 -28.49 4.85
C ASP A 227 26.75 -27.69 3.55
N TYR A 228 26.56 -28.44 2.45
CA TYR A 228 26.35 -27.88 1.12
C TYR A 228 25.12 -26.98 1.04
N GLN A 229 24.04 -27.33 1.74
CA GLN A 229 22.81 -26.56 1.69
C GLN A 229 23.01 -25.19 2.34
N PHE A 230 23.65 -25.14 3.51
CA PHE A 230 24.01 -23.88 4.14
C PHE A 230 24.89 -23.03 3.23
N MET A 231 25.89 -23.63 2.55
CA MET A 231 26.77 -22.89 1.65
C MET A 231 26.02 -22.29 0.47
N GLN A 232 25.15 -23.06 -0.16
CA GLN A 232 24.34 -22.56 -1.27
C GLN A 232 23.46 -21.39 -0.81
N ASP A 233 22.83 -21.50 0.35
CA ASP A 233 21.94 -20.47 0.90
C ASP A 233 22.71 -19.21 1.26
N PHE A 234 23.91 -19.36 1.82
CA PHE A 234 24.80 -18.26 2.16
C PHE A 234 25.35 -17.54 0.91
N ILE A 235 25.72 -18.29 -0.14
CA ILE A 235 26.16 -17.70 -1.42
C ILE A 235 25.01 -16.93 -2.07
N ASN A 236 23.80 -17.53 -2.10
CA ASN A 236 22.60 -16.87 -2.59
C ASN A 236 22.30 -15.59 -1.80
N GLU A 237 22.47 -15.61 -0.46
CA GLU A 237 22.34 -14.42 0.39
C GLU A 237 23.38 -13.35 0.01
N ALA A 238 24.66 -13.71 -0.11
CA ALA A 238 25.71 -12.76 -0.47
C ALA A 238 25.49 -12.12 -1.85
N ASP A 239 25.08 -12.92 -2.84
CA ASP A 239 24.77 -12.43 -4.19
C ASP A 239 23.52 -11.54 -4.22
N ALA A 240 22.46 -11.93 -3.50
CA ALA A 240 21.25 -11.12 -3.37
C ALA A 240 21.54 -9.77 -2.69
N LEU A 241 22.32 -9.76 -1.60
CA LEU A 241 22.71 -8.54 -0.90
C LEU A 241 23.68 -7.67 -1.71
N LYS A 242 24.51 -8.28 -2.57
CA LYS A 242 25.30 -7.53 -3.57
C LYS A 242 24.39 -6.84 -4.57
N GLN A 243 23.36 -7.52 -5.09
CA GLN A 243 22.37 -6.91 -6.00
C GLN A 243 21.58 -5.78 -5.34
N LEU A 244 21.31 -5.91 -4.04
CA LEU A 244 20.62 -4.93 -3.21
C LEU A 244 21.54 -3.85 -2.61
N PHE A 245 22.77 -3.70 -3.10
CA PHE A 245 23.79 -2.81 -2.52
C PHE A 245 23.35 -1.34 -2.38
N PHE A 246 22.51 -0.83 -3.29
CA PHE A 246 21.95 0.53 -3.22
C PHE A 246 20.69 0.67 -2.37
N SER A 247 20.15 -0.44 -1.87
CA SER A 247 18.98 -0.40 -1.01
C SER A 247 19.37 -0.06 0.43
N ASN A 248 18.58 0.79 1.07
CA ASN A 248 18.78 1.14 2.48
C ASN A 248 18.10 0.14 3.43
N TYR A 249 17.31 -0.80 2.89
CA TYR A 249 16.45 -1.70 3.64
C TYR A 249 17.06 -3.09 3.87
N PHE A 250 18.28 -3.33 3.37
CA PHE A 250 18.96 -4.62 3.46
C PHE A 250 20.41 -4.46 3.90
N HIS A 251 20.96 -5.54 4.43
CA HIS A 251 22.35 -5.63 4.89
C HIS A 251 23.32 -5.47 3.71
N LYS A 252 24.30 -4.55 3.79
CA LYS A 252 25.29 -4.41 2.71
C LYS A 252 26.34 -5.52 2.77
N PHE A 253 26.46 -6.27 1.68
CA PHE A 253 27.61 -7.14 1.44
C PHE A 253 28.81 -6.33 0.96
N LEU A 254 29.87 -6.31 1.76
CA LEU A 254 31.07 -5.48 1.54
C LEU A 254 32.22 -6.24 0.90
N GLY A 255 32.19 -7.55 0.76
CA GLY A 255 33.25 -8.30 0.09
C GLY A 255 33.59 -9.62 0.75
N PHE A 256 34.63 -10.26 0.22
CA PHE A 256 35.15 -11.52 0.74
C PHE A 256 36.68 -11.56 0.64
N ASP A 257 37.30 -12.44 1.42
CA ASP A 257 38.73 -12.71 1.46
C ASP A 257 38.95 -14.19 1.78
N ASP A 258 39.51 -14.90 0.81
CA ASP A 258 39.82 -16.33 0.84
C ASP A 258 41.32 -16.60 0.92
N LEU A 259 42.13 -15.59 1.28
CA LEU A 259 43.60 -15.70 1.32
C LEU A 259 44.17 -15.44 2.73
N SER A 260 43.57 -14.53 3.50
CA SER A 260 44.17 -14.10 4.78
C SER A 260 44.09 -15.12 5.92
N ASP A 261 43.19 -16.11 5.84
CA ASP A 261 43.01 -17.13 6.87
C ASP A 261 43.12 -18.53 6.24
N GLU A 262 44.05 -19.35 6.73
CA GLU A 262 44.30 -20.70 6.20
C GLU A 262 43.11 -21.64 6.43
N ASN A 263 42.31 -21.40 7.48
CA ASN A 263 41.23 -22.31 7.87
C ASN A 263 39.84 -21.83 7.44
N TYR A 264 39.69 -20.53 7.14
CA TYR A 264 38.40 -19.91 6.88
C TYR A 264 38.38 -19.05 5.62
N ASN A 265 37.26 -19.07 4.91
CA ASN A 265 36.85 -18.01 4.00
C ASN A 265 36.17 -16.90 4.80
N LEU A 266 36.55 -15.65 4.56
CA LEU A 266 36.04 -14.49 5.28
C LEU A 266 35.06 -13.73 4.39
N TYR A 267 33.89 -13.42 4.92
CA TYR A 267 32.88 -12.59 4.25
C TYR A 267 32.59 -11.36 5.11
N PHE A 268 32.48 -10.20 4.47
CA PHE A 268 32.39 -8.91 5.14
C PHE A 268 31.04 -8.27 4.87
N PHE A 269 30.40 -7.82 5.94
CA PHE A 269 29.15 -7.08 5.86
C PHE A 269 29.24 -5.80 6.69
N ASP A 270 28.37 -4.83 6.43
CA ASP A 270 28.27 -3.66 7.31
C ASP A 270 27.77 -4.04 8.71
N ILE A 271 27.83 -3.12 9.67
CA ILE A 271 27.30 -3.38 11.00
C ILE A 271 26.02 -2.61 11.17
N LEU A 272 24.94 -3.35 11.31
CA LEU A 272 23.63 -2.83 11.65
C LEU A 272 23.45 -2.92 13.17
N ARG A 273 23.16 -1.80 13.84
CA ARG A 273 23.00 -1.73 15.31
C ARG A 273 21.54 -1.71 15.74
N GLY A 274 20.63 -1.74 14.79
CA GLY A 274 19.20 -1.78 15.08
C GLY A 274 18.81 -2.97 15.94
N LEU A 275 17.71 -2.79 16.68
CA LEU A 275 17.12 -3.81 17.50
C LEU A 275 16.08 -4.57 16.68
N ASN A 276 15.96 -5.86 16.94
CA ASN A 276 14.90 -6.67 16.34
C ASN A 276 13.54 -6.20 16.85
N TYR A 277 12.55 -6.03 15.97
CA TYR A 277 11.24 -5.53 16.37
C TYR A 277 10.61 -6.37 17.49
N LYS A 278 10.69 -7.71 17.42
CA LYS A 278 10.15 -8.58 18.50
C LYS A 278 10.78 -8.34 19.87
N LYS A 279 12.00 -7.81 19.93
CA LYS A 279 12.64 -7.44 21.21
C LYS A 279 12.18 -6.09 21.74
N ILE A 280 11.79 -5.18 20.84
CA ILE A 280 11.29 -3.85 21.18
C ILE A 280 9.78 -3.93 21.51
N TYR A 281 9.08 -4.82 20.82
CA TYR A 281 7.68 -5.17 20.99
C TYR A 281 7.47 -5.86 22.33
N ASN A 282 7.00 -5.08 23.31
CA ASN A 282 6.66 -5.56 24.65
C ASN A 282 5.15 -5.38 24.89
N ASN A 283 4.32 -6.02 24.05
CA ASN A 283 2.87 -5.79 23.94
C ASN A 283 2.48 -4.34 23.58
N LYS A 284 3.43 -3.56 23.06
CA LYS A 284 3.20 -2.20 22.59
C LYS A 284 3.09 -2.20 21.07
N SER A 285 1.90 -1.90 20.57
CA SER A 285 1.62 -1.87 19.14
C SER A 285 1.88 -0.48 18.55
N ILE A 286 2.44 -0.48 17.34
CA ILE A 286 2.60 0.70 16.49
C ILE A 286 1.26 1.35 16.11
N ILE A 287 0.13 0.64 16.25
CA ILE A 287 -1.23 1.21 16.08
C ILE A 287 -1.42 2.51 16.87
N SER A 288 -0.74 2.65 18.01
CA SER A 288 -0.88 3.84 18.86
C SER A 288 -0.34 5.14 18.26
N SER A 289 0.24 5.11 17.05
CA SER A 289 0.71 6.29 16.30
C SER A 289 0.44 6.16 14.80
N ASP A 290 -0.47 6.98 14.29
CA ASP A 290 -0.75 7.08 12.85
C ASP A 290 0.49 7.53 12.06
N VAL A 291 1.32 8.41 12.66
CA VAL A 291 2.54 8.92 12.03
C VAL A 291 3.55 7.80 11.83
N LEU A 292 3.83 7.03 12.89
CA LEU A 292 4.79 5.93 12.82
C LEU A 292 4.27 4.81 11.91
N MET A 293 2.98 4.51 11.95
CA MET A 293 2.32 3.55 11.07
C MET A 293 2.46 3.94 9.59
N LYS A 294 2.15 5.20 9.26
CA LYS A 294 2.27 5.71 7.89
C LYS A 294 3.73 5.70 7.41
N PHE A 295 4.66 6.05 8.28
CA PHE A 295 6.09 6.02 7.96
C PHE A 295 6.58 4.58 7.72
N TRP A 296 6.35 3.66 8.65
CA TRP A 296 6.83 2.27 8.53
C TRP A 296 6.16 1.49 7.41
N SER A 297 4.85 1.69 7.18
CA SER A 297 4.17 1.09 6.03
C SER A 297 4.82 1.51 4.71
N LYS A 298 5.22 2.78 4.58
CA LYS A 298 5.95 3.28 3.41
C LYS A 298 7.37 2.70 3.29
N GLU A 299 8.13 2.64 4.38
CA GLU A 299 9.48 2.07 4.37
C GLU A 299 9.47 0.58 4.01
N LEU A 300 8.50 -0.17 4.55
CA LEU A 300 8.29 -1.57 4.22
C LEU A 300 7.85 -1.77 2.77
N LEU A 301 6.94 -0.92 2.27
CA LEU A 301 6.55 -0.94 0.86
C LEU A 301 7.79 -0.77 -0.04
N ASN A 302 8.65 0.22 0.27
CA ASN A 302 9.88 0.44 -0.48
C ASN A 302 10.88 -0.72 -0.38
N ALA A 303 10.98 -1.37 0.78
CA ALA A 303 11.81 -2.55 0.95
C ALA A 303 11.37 -3.71 0.06
N PHE A 304 10.07 -3.99 0.00
CA PHE A 304 9.52 -5.01 -0.90
C PHE A 304 9.62 -4.62 -2.38
N THR A 305 9.45 -3.34 -2.73
CA THR A 305 9.71 -2.83 -4.08
C THR A 305 11.16 -3.09 -4.49
N ASP A 306 12.13 -2.79 -3.62
CA ASP A 306 13.55 -3.05 -3.89
C ASP A 306 13.83 -4.55 -4.04
N LEU A 307 13.21 -5.40 -3.22
CA LEU A 307 13.33 -6.84 -3.34
C LEU A 307 12.75 -7.39 -4.67
N LEU A 308 11.64 -6.80 -5.14
CA LEU A 308 10.97 -7.19 -6.39
C LEU A 308 11.67 -6.66 -7.65
N HIS A 309 12.17 -5.43 -7.62
CA HIS A 309 12.67 -4.77 -8.81
C HIS A 309 14.19 -4.68 -8.87
N LYS A 310 14.92 -4.95 -7.78
CA LYS A 310 16.39 -4.89 -7.76
C LYS A 310 17.06 -6.22 -7.45
N CYS A 311 16.34 -7.24 -6.97
CA CYS A 311 16.93 -8.54 -6.63
C CYS A 311 16.36 -9.64 -7.51
N THR A 312 17.21 -10.41 -8.20
CA THR A 312 16.80 -11.56 -9.01
C THR A 312 16.66 -12.84 -8.20
N HIS A 313 16.99 -12.85 -6.91
CA HIS A 313 16.79 -14.01 -6.04
C HIS A 313 15.36 -14.06 -5.50
N SER A 314 14.85 -15.28 -5.32
CA SER A 314 13.62 -15.54 -4.59
C SER A 314 13.87 -15.54 -3.07
N LEU A 315 12.82 -15.41 -2.26
CA LEU A 315 12.90 -15.74 -0.83
C LEU A 315 12.45 -17.19 -0.62
N LYS A 316 13.23 -17.99 0.12
CA LYS A 316 12.81 -19.36 0.51
C LYS A 316 11.77 -19.34 1.61
N THR A 317 11.91 -18.38 2.52
CA THR A 317 11.01 -18.21 3.67
C THR A 317 10.37 -16.83 3.62
N PRO A 318 9.06 -16.70 3.89
CA PRO A 318 8.42 -15.40 4.00
C PRO A 318 9.12 -14.50 5.02
N ALA A 319 9.26 -13.22 4.68
CA ALA A 319 9.75 -12.22 5.63
C ALA A 319 8.70 -12.02 6.75
N GLY A 320 9.12 -12.15 8.01
CA GLY A 320 8.27 -11.92 9.18
C GLY A 320 8.86 -10.90 10.14
N LEU A 321 8.20 -10.64 11.27
CA LEU A 321 8.69 -9.70 12.28
C LEU A 321 10.06 -10.07 12.87
N GLN A 322 10.44 -11.35 12.85
CA GLN A 322 11.79 -11.78 13.25
C GLN A 322 12.89 -11.25 12.33
N ASN A 323 12.54 -10.86 11.11
CA ASN A 323 13.46 -10.29 10.14
C ASN A 323 13.48 -8.77 10.18
N LEU A 324 12.53 -8.13 10.88
CA LEU A 324 12.39 -6.69 10.92
C LEU A 324 13.25 -6.08 12.03
N PHE A 325 14.09 -5.12 11.67
CA PHE A 325 14.96 -4.41 12.59
C PHE A 325 14.76 -2.91 12.46
N VAL A 326 14.95 -2.23 13.58
CA VAL A 326 14.72 -0.79 13.73
C VAL A 326 15.96 -0.14 14.34
N GLU A 327 16.47 0.89 13.69
CA GLU A 327 17.64 1.69 14.08
C GLU A 327 17.25 3.18 14.12
N ASP A 328 18.12 4.01 14.73
CA ASP A 328 17.97 5.48 14.78
C ASP A 328 16.60 5.95 15.25
N ASN A 329 16.13 5.41 16.38
CA ASN A 329 14.85 5.79 16.99
C ASN A 329 13.64 5.67 16.04
N GLY A 330 13.58 4.59 15.25
CA GLY A 330 12.41 4.35 14.41
C GLY A 330 12.49 4.94 13.02
N ILE A 331 13.51 5.75 12.71
CA ILE A 331 13.71 6.32 11.38
C ILE A 331 14.16 5.26 10.38
N LYS A 332 15.00 4.33 10.80
CA LYS A 332 15.58 3.34 9.88
C LYS A 332 14.97 1.97 10.13
N VAL A 333 14.18 1.50 9.18
CA VAL A 333 13.56 0.17 9.17
C VAL A 333 14.21 -0.68 8.10
N TYR A 334 14.64 -1.89 8.43
CA TYR A 334 15.33 -2.77 7.47
C TYR A 334 15.14 -4.24 7.81
N PHE A 335 15.42 -5.10 6.83
CA PHE A 335 15.40 -6.55 6.98
C PHE A 335 16.79 -7.13 7.24
N LYS A 336 16.86 -8.12 8.14
CA LYS A 336 18.06 -8.93 8.40
C LYS A 336 17.70 -10.41 8.54
N GLY A 337 18.60 -11.28 8.07
CA GLY A 337 18.46 -12.73 8.20
C GLY A 337 17.35 -13.32 7.33
N LEU A 338 17.09 -12.72 6.17
CA LEU A 338 16.24 -13.30 5.14
C LEU A 338 16.97 -14.47 4.49
N VAL A 339 16.24 -15.54 4.16
CA VAL A 339 16.80 -16.71 3.48
C VAL A 339 16.51 -16.60 1.99
N TYR A 340 17.55 -16.37 1.21
CA TYR A 340 17.45 -16.23 -0.24
C TYR A 340 17.52 -17.58 -0.94
N GLY A 341 16.68 -17.74 -1.95
CA GLY A 341 16.62 -18.89 -2.83
C GLY A 341 17.40 -18.67 -4.11
N ASP A 342 17.10 -19.51 -5.09
CA ASP A 342 17.73 -19.44 -6.40
C ASP A 342 17.27 -18.21 -7.18
N ILE A 343 18.01 -17.93 -8.25
CA ILE A 343 17.67 -16.87 -9.21
C ILE A 343 16.33 -17.22 -9.84
N ARG A 344 15.35 -16.34 -9.67
CA ARG A 344 14.01 -16.51 -10.23
C ARG A 344 14.01 -16.24 -11.74
N PRO A 345 13.22 -16.95 -12.53
CA PRO A 345 13.13 -16.68 -13.96
C PRO A 345 12.42 -15.35 -14.22
N GLU A 346 12.72 -14.69 -15.34
CA GLU A 346 12.17 -13.36 -15.65
C GLU A 346 10.63 -13.34 -15.73
N TYR A 347 10.03 -14.39 -16.30
CA TYR A 347 8.58 -14.53 -16.42
C TYR A 347 7.85 -14.71 -15.07
N SER A 348 8.56 -14.95 -13.96
CA SER A 348 7.96 -15.10 -12.62
C SER A 348 7.72 -13.76 -11.91
N HIS A 349 7.97 -12.62 -12.57
CA HIS A 349 7.87 -11.30 -11.95
C HIS A 349 6.49 -11.06 -11.34
N GLU A 350 5.42 -11.33 -12.09
CA GLU A 350 4.04 -11.09 -11.63
C GLU A 350 3.66 -11.99 -10.45
N GLU A 351 4.03 -13.27 -10.52
CA GLU A 351 3.81 -14.22 -9.43
C GLU A 351 4.54 -13.78 -8.17
N THR A 352 5.81 -13.38 -8.34
CA THR A 352 6.65 -12.91 -7.23
C THR A 352 6.09 -11.62 -6.62
N GLU A 353 5.60 -10.70 -7.45
CA GLU A 353 4.95 -9.47 -6.98
C GLU A 353 3.71 -9.80 -6.14
N ALA A 354 2.85 -10.70 -6.61
CA ALA A 354 1.67 -11.12 -5.88
C ALA A 354 2.03 -11.77 -4.53
N VAL A 355 3.05 -12.63 -4.51
CA VAL A 355 3.57 -13.25 -3.27
C VAL A 355 4.10 -12.18 -2.30
N TYR A 356 4.86 -11.20 -2.79
CA TYR A 356 5.42 -10.13 -1.95
C TYR A 356 4.35 -9.14 -1.46
N LEU A 357 3.29 -8.87 -2.22
CA LEU A 357 2.14 -8.09 -1.75
C LEU A 357 1.43 -8.80 -0.58
N VAL A 358 1.24 -10.11 -0.68
CA VAL A 358 0.69 -10.91 0.43
C VAL A 358 1.63 -10.86 1.64
N MET A 359 2.94 -11.03 1.45
CA MET A 359 3.92 -10.92 2.54
C MET A 359 3.91 -9.54 3.21
N TYR A 360 3.83 -8.46 2.42
CA TYR A 360 3.70 -7.09 2.91
C TYR A 360 2.44 -6.95 3.78
N SER A 361 1.29 -7.43 3.30
CA SER A 361 0.05 -7.39 4.07
C SER A 361 0.15 -8.16 5.40
N LYS A 362 0.64 -9.40 5.36
CA LYS A 362 0.82 -10.23 6.55
C LYS A 362 1.76 -9.60 7.57
N LEU A 363 2.88 -9.02 7.12
CA LEU A 363 3.83 -8.34 8.00
C LEU A 363 3.20 -7.11 8.66
N MET A 364 2.44 -6.31 7.89
CA MET A 364 1.71 -5.16 8.43
C MET A 364 0.62 -5.59 9.42
N LEU A 365 -0.10 -6.67 9.15
CA LEU A 365 -1.09 -7.23 10.07
C LEU A 365 -0.44 -7.78 11.34
N GLU A 366 0.72 -8.44 11.26
CA GLU A 366 1.50 -8.88 12.42
C GLU A 366 1.97 -7.65 13.24
N LEU A 367 2.42 -6.58 12.60
CA LEU A 367 2.78 -5.32 13.27
C LEU A 367 1.61 -4.69 14.04
N ILE A 368 0.43 -4.71 13.43
CA ILE A 368 -0.79 -4.08 13.93
C ILE A 368 -1.38 -4.95 15.07
N THR A 369 -1.68 -6.21 14.76
CA THR A 369 -2.54 -7.09 15.57
C THR A 369 -1.80 -8.19 16.33
N ASP A 370 -0.49 -8.34 16.15
CA ASP A 370 0.30 -9.52 16.58
C ASP A 370 -0.17 -10.84 15.94
N ASN A 371 -0.98 -10.75 14.88
CA ASN A 371 -1.51 -11.90 14.14
C ASN A 371 -1.39 -11.67 12.63
N ALA A 372 -0.46 -12.40 12.00
CA ALA A 372 -0.25 -12.35 10.56
C ALA A 372 -1.45 -12.87 9.72
N GLU A 373 -2.34 -13.66 10.32
CA GLU A 373 -3.51 -14.25 9.66
C GLU A 373 -4.83 -13.54 10.03
N TYR A 374 -4.73 -12.29 10.49
CA TYR A 374 -5.90 -11.50 10.85
C TYR A 374 -6.73 -11.16 9.60
N ASN A 375 -8.01 -11.55 9.60
CA ASN A 375 -8.89 -11.42 8.42
C ASN A 375 -10.06 -10.43 8.59
N ASP A 376 -10.23 -9.86 9.79
CA ASP A 376 -11.34 -8.95 10.10
C ASP A 376 -10.95 -7.48 9.88
N TYR A 377 -10.55 -7.17 8.64
CA TYR A 377 -10.14 -5.83 8.23
C TYR A 377 -11.13 -4.74 8.69
N PRO A 378 -12.47 -4.91 8.58
CA PRO A 378 -13.47 -3.94 9.06
C PRO A 378 -13.30 -3.49 10.51
N ASN A 379 -12.70 -4.29 11.38
CA ASN A 379 -12.48 -3.95 12.78
C ASN A 379 -11.07 -3.44 13.10
N LEU A 380 -10.17 -3.31 12.10
CA LEU A 380 -8.87 -2.65 12.29
C LEU A 380 -9.05 -1.17 12.59
N ALA A 381 -8.52 -0.74 13.74
CA ALA A 381 -8.45 0.65 14.17
C ALA A 381 -7.25 1.38 13.53
N ILE A 382 -7.25 1.47 12.19
CA ILE A 382 -6.22 2.14 11.38
C ILE A 382 -6.87 2.99 10.29
N ASP A 383 -6.08 3.82 9.59
CA ASP A 383 -6.53 4.60 8.44
C ASP A 383 -7.27 3.73 7.40
N LEU A 384 -8.40 4.24 6.92
CA LEU A 384 -9.25 3.54 5.97
C LEU A 384 -8.51 3.18 4.67
N ASN A 385 -7.63 4.05 4.17
CA ASN A 385 -6.90 3.74 2.94
C ASN A 385 -5.89 2.62 3.19
N LEU A 386 -5.16 2.65 4.31
CA LEU A 386 -4.23 1.57 4.64
C LEU A 386 -4.97 0.24 4.76
N LYS A 387 -6.11 0.23 5.45
CA LYS A 387 -6.96 -0.95 5.59
C LYS A 387 -7.40 -1.54 4.24
N CYS A 388 -7.89 -0.71 3.33
CA CYS A 388 -8.24 -1.13 1.96
C CYS A 388 -7.01 -1.68 1.21
N ILE A 389 -5.85 -1.02 1.34
CA ILE A 389 -4.60 -1.47 0.71
C ILE A 389 -4.19 -2.85 1.24
N LEU A 390 -4.23 -3.08 2.55
CA LEU A 390 -3.84 -4.35 3.16
C LEU A 390 -4.79 -5.48 2.73
N GLU A 391 -6.08 -5.21 2.68
CA GLU A 391 -7.08 -6.16 2.20
C GLU A 391 -6.83 -6.55 0.73
N GLU A 392 -6.59 -5.57 -0.14
CA GLU A 392 -6.30 -5.83 -1.56
C GLU A 392 -4.96 -6.57 -1.75
N CYS A 393 -3.93 -6.23 -0.97
CA CYS A 393 -2.65 -6.94 -0.98
C CYS A 393 -2.81 -8.41 -0.54
N SER A 394 -3.68 -8.69 0.43
CA SER A 394 -3.90 -10.06 0.91
C SER A 394 -4.55 -10.97 -0.13
N LYS A 395 -5.32 -10.39 -1.06
CA LYS A 395 -6.01 -11.08 -2.16
C LYS A 395 -5.17 -11.14 -3.45
N ALA A 396 -3.96 -10.57 -3.45
CA ALA A 396 -3.17 -10.40 -4.67
C ALA A 396 -2.81 -11.74 -5.34
N TYR A 397 -2.44 -12.75 -4.55
CA TYR A 397 -2.05 -14.07 -5.08
C TYR A 397 -3.24 -14.87 -5.64
N ASP A 398 -4.39 -14.83 -4.97
CA ASP A 398 -5.60 -15.49 -5.47
C ASP A 398 -6.03 -14.90 -6.82
N ARG A 399 -6.00 -13.57 -6.95
CA ARG A 399 -6.29 -12.88 -8.22
C ARG A 399 -5.28 -13.21 -9.32
N TYR A 400 -4.00 -13.32 -8.97
CA TYR A 400 -2.97 -13.76 -9.92
C TYR A 400 -3.29 -15.17 -10.44
N LYS A 401 -3.65 -16.09 -9.54
CA LYS A 401 -3.95 -17.48 -9.88
C LYS A 401 -5.20 -17.60 -10.74
N ASP A 402 -6.28 -16.93 -10.37
CA ASP A 402 -7.54 -16.92 -11.14
C ASP A 402 -7.30 -16.45 -12.57
N ARG A 403 -6.54 -15.37 -12.75
CA ARG A 403 -6.15 -14.87 -14.07
C ARG A 403 -5.31 -15.88 -14.85
N ARG A 404 -4.32 -16.49 -14.19
CA ARG A 404 -3.44 -17.46 -14.85
C ARG A 404 -4.22 -18.68 -15.33
N ASP A 405 -5.21 -19.11 -14.54
CA ASP A 405 -6.12 -20.19 -14.92
C ASP A 405 -7.02 -19.80 -16.10
N GLU A 406 -7.51 -18.56 -16.16
CA GLU A 406 -8.24 -18.02 -17.31
C GLU A 406 -7.38 -17.98 -18.59
N GLU A 407 -6.16 -17.45 -18.50
CA GLU A 407 -5.18 -17.42 -19.61
C GLU A 407 -4.90 -18.83 -20.14
N ASN A 408 -4.62 -19.77 -19.24
CA ASN A 408 -4.38 -21.17 -19.60
C ASN A 408 -5.59 -21.79 -20.30
N GLN A 409 -6.81 -21.50 -19.83
CA GLN A 409 -8.04 -21.96 -20.48
C GLN A 409 -8.24 -21.34 -21.86
N GLU A 410 -7.90 -20.06 -22.05
CA GLU A 410 -7.94 -19.43 -23.36
C GLU A 410 -6.93 -20.01 -24.35
N GLU A 411 -5.71 -20.28 -23.90
CA GLU A 411 -4.67 -20.92 -24.70
C GLU A 411 -5.09 -22.34 -25.13
N LEU A 412 -5.69 -23.10 -24.21
CA LEU A 412 -6.25 -24.41 -24.52
C LEU A 412 -7.39 -24.32 -25.55
N LYS A 413 -8.28 -23.33 -25.42
CA LYS A 413 -9.36 -23.08 -26.39
C LYS A 413 -8.80 -22.67 -27.76
N LYS A 414 -7.74 -21.85 -27.80
CA LYS A 414 -7.04 -21.44 -29.04
C LYS A 414 -6.38 -22.65 -29.71
N SER A 415 -5.61 -23.44 -28.96
CA SER A 415 -4.97 -24.67 -29.46
C SER A 415 -6.00 -25.69 -29.98
N ALA A 416 -7.14 -25.84 -29.31
CA ALA A 416 -8.23 -26.72 -29.76
C ALA A 416 -8.88 -26.21 -31.07
N LYS A 417 -9.10 -24.90 -31.20
CA LYS A 417 -9.56 -24.29 -32.45
C LYS A 417 -8.56 -24.51 -33.57
N ASP A 418 -7.28 -24.30 -33.33
CA ASP A 418 -6.22 -24.46 -34.33
C ASP A 418 -6.10 -25.92 -34.80
N LYS A 419 -6.18 -26.89 -33.88
CA LYS A 419 -6.25 -28.33 -34.23
C LYS A 419 -7.50 -28.66 -35.05
N THR A 420 -8.63 -28.01 -34.77
CA THR A 420 -9.87 -28.20 -35.53
C THR A 420 -9.76 -27.60 -36.94
N VAL A 421 -9.14 -26.42 -37.06
CA VAL A 421 -8.86 -25.78 -38.36
C VAL A 421 -7.89 -26.62 -39.17
N ALA A 422 -6.81 -27.13 -38.57
CA ALA A 422 -5.85 -28.01 -39.23
C ALA A 422 -6.54 -29.28 -39.77
N ARG A 423 -7.38 -29.95 -38.96
CA ARG A 423 -8.16 -31.12 -39.41
C ARG A 423 -9.11 -30.81 -40.56
N LYS A 424 -9.77 -29.65 -40.55
CA LYS A 424 -10.64 -29.21 -41.66
C LYS A 424 -9.84 -29.00 -42.95
N LEU A 425 -8.68 -28.35 -42.86
CA LEU A 425 -7.79 -28.14 -44.00
C LEU A 425 -7.24 -29.46 -44.56
N ASP A 426 -6.88 -30.42 -43.71
CA ASP A 426 -6.42 -31.75 -44.15
C ASP A 426 -7.54 -32.56 -44.82
N THR A 427 -8.77 -32.46 -44.30
CA THR A 427 -9.95 -33.10 -44.90
C THR A 427 -10.29 -32.48 -46.26
N GLU A 428 -10.20 -31.15 -46.37
CA GLU A 428 -10.46 -30.42 -47.61
C GLU A 428 -9.35 -30.67 -48.65
N ALA A 429 -8.09 -30.74 -48.24
CA ALA A 429 -6.97 -31.13 -49.09
C ALA A 429 -7.10 -32.57 -49.59
N SER A 430 -7.60 -33.50 -48.76
CA SER A 430 -7.87 -34.88 -49.15
C SER A 430 -9.01 -34.96 -50.18
N ARG A 431 -10.10 -34.20 -49.98
CA ARG A 431 -11.17 -34.07 -50.98
C ARG A 431 -10.68 -33.46 -52.28
N MET A 432 -9.87 -32.41 -52.25
CA MET A 432 -9.34 -31.80 -53.49
C MET A 432 -8.41 -32.74 -54.28
N LYS A 433 -7.68 -33.64 -53.61
CA LYS A 433 -6.90 -34.70 -54.28
C LYS A 433 -7.79 -35.69 -55.02
N GLU A 434 -8.97 -36.03 -54.50
CA GLU A 434 -9.93 -36.92 -55.18
C GLU A 434 -10.54 -36.28 -56.43
N PHE A 435 -10.64 -34.94 -56.49
CA PHE A 435 -11.26 -34.21 -57.61
C PHE A 435 -10.27 -33.64 -58.64
N GLY A 436 -8.97 -33.98 -58.57
CA GLY A 436 -7.99 -33.70 -59.63
C GLY A 436 -7.71 -32.22 -59.93
N LYS A 437 -8.07 -31.28 -59.03
CA LYS A 437 -7.76 -29.85 -59.18
C LYS A 437 -6.60 -29.46 -58.26
N MET A 438 -5.47 -29.09 -58.84
CA MET A 438 -4.34 -28.53 -58.10
C MET A 438 -4.71 -27.14 -57.53
N PRO A 439 -4.46 -26.87 -56.24
CA PRO A 439 -4.75 -25.56 -55.66
C PRO A 439 -3.70 -24.52 -56.09
N GLU A 440 -4.18 -23.36 -56.57
CA GLU A 440 -3.35 -22.18 -56.79
C GLU A 440 -2.79 -21.66 -55.46
N LYS A 441 -1.48 -21.33 -55.46
CA LYS A 441 -0.74 -20.81 -54.31
C LYS A 441 -1.34 -19.48 -53.82
N LYS A 442 -2.21 -19.51 -52.82
CA LYS A 442 -2.66 -18.30 -52.12
C LYS A 442 -1.55 -17.78 -51.19
N SER A 443 -1.16 -16.53 -51.36
CA SER A 443 -0.13 -15.85 -50.58
C SER A 443 -0.52 -15.81 -49.10
N ARG A 444 0.42 -16.19 -48.23
CA ARG A 444 0.29 -16.10 -46.77
C ARG A 444 0.00 -14.64 -46.39
N LEU A 445 -1.17 -14.39 -45.84
CA LEU A 445 -1.51 -13.09 -45.26
C LEU A 445 -0.61 -12.81 -44.05
N PRO A 446 -0.16 -11.57 -43.85
CA PRO A 446 0.68 -11.21 -42.72
C PRO A 446 -0.10 -11.40 -41.43
N ILE A 447 0.46 -12.23 -40.53
CA ILE A 447 -0.04 -12.39 -39.17
C ILE A 447 0.17 -11.05 -38.46
N LYS A 448 -0.92 -10.32 -38.23
CA LYS A 448 -0.94 -9.12 -37.38
C LYS A 448 -0.51 -9.58 -35.98
N LYS A 449 0.69 -9.20 -35.53
CA LYS A 449 1.08 -9.33 -34.11
C LYS A 449 0.05 -8.54 -33.30
N MET A 450 -0.80 -9.23 -32.54
CA MET A 450 -1.64 -8.59 -31.54
C MET A 450 -0.71 -7.93 -30.53
N ALA A 451 -0.97 -6.66 -30.21
CA ALA A 451 -0.29 -5.98 -29.12
C ALA A 451 -0.52 -6.79 -27.85
N GLU A 452 0.56 -7.15 -27.15
CA GLU A 452 0.47 -7.84 -25.88
C GLU A 452 -0.34 -6.97 -24.91
N PRO A 453 -1.39 -7.51 -24.25
CA PRO A 453 -2.13 -6.77 -23.25
C PRO A 453 -1.14 -6.34 -22.16
N GLY A 454 -1.03 -5.03 -21.95
CA GLY A 454 -0.06 -4.48 -21.01
C GLY A 454 -0.37 -4.92 -19.58
N TYR A 455 0.64 -5.49 -18.92
CA TYR A 455 0.72 -5.91 -17.51
C TYR A 455 0.07 -4.97 -16.48
N LEU A 456 -0.14 -3.69 -16.83
CA LEU A 456 -0.46 -2.64 -15.88
C LEU A 456 -1.94 -2.39 -15.67
N ASN A 457 -2.85 -2.69 -16.60
CA ASN A 457 -4.13 -1.97 -16.60
C ASN A 457 -5.07 -2.29 -15.43
N ASP A 458 -5.09 -3.50 -14.87
CA ASP A 458 -6.10 -3.91 -13.86
C ASP A 458 -5.52 -4.49 -12.55
N HIS A 459 -4.22 -4.33 -12.28
CA HIS A 459 -3.55 -5.06 -11.18
C HIS A 459 -3.05 -4.14 -10.08
N LEU A 460 -3.11 -4.61 -8.83
CA LEU A 460 -2.39 -3.95 -7.74
C LEU A 460 -0.91 -4.31 -7.90
N THR A 461 -0.04 -3.30 -7.95
CA THR A 461 1.41 -3.47 -8.04
C THR A 461 2.08 -2.57 -7.01
N PHE A 462 3.31 -2.89 -6.61
CA PHE A 462 4.11 -2.02 -5.74
C PHE A 462 4.32 -0.65 -6.37
N MET A 463 4.53 -0.59 -7.69
CA MET A 463 4.67 0.67 -8.43
C MET A 463 3.41 1.55 -8.33
N ARG A 464 2.22 0.93 -8.38
CA ARG A 464 0.94 1.61 -8.19
C ARG A 464 0.73 2.05 -6.74
N LEU A 465 1.11 1.22 -5.78
CA LEU A 465 1.07 1.59 -4.36
C LEU A 465 2.01 2.75 -4.05
N GLN A 466 3.21 2.81 -4.63
CA GLN A 466 4.15 3.91 -4.40
C GLN A 466 3.61 5.29 -4.80
N VAL A 467 2.71 5.34 -5.79
CA VAL A 467 2.05 6.59 -6.22
C VAL A 467 0.71 6.83 -5.52
N HIS A 468 0.19 5.85 -4.77
CA HIS A 468 -1.07 5.98 -4.06
C HIS A 468 -0.98 7.12 -3.01
N PRO A 469 -2.00 8.01 -2.89
CA PRO A 469 -1.93 9.21 -2.02
C PRO A 469 -1.57 8.95 -0.57
N TYR A 470 -1.91 7.77 -0.05
CA TYR A 470 -1.50 7.34 1.30
C TYR A 470 0.03 7.32 1.46
N PHE A 471 0.78 6.90 0.44
CA PHE A 471 2.24 6.82 0.47
C PHE A 471 2.94 8.00 -0.23
N SER A 472 2.28 8.58 -1.23
CA SER A 472 2.88 9.55 -2.17
C SER A 472 2.66 11.02 -1.81
N SER A 473 1.82 11.35 -0.82
CA SER A 473 1.47 12.73 -0.47
C SER A 473 2.73 13.61 -0.29
N GLN A 474 3.07 14.37 -1.34
CA GLN A 474 4.27 15.23 -1.42
C GLN A 474 4.23 16.39 -0.42
N GLU A 475 3.06 16.68 0.17
CA GLU A 475 2.87 17.73 1.17
C GLU A 475 3.26 17.30 2.60
N GLN A 476 3.65 16.04 2.79
CA GLN A 476 4.14 15.53 4.07
C GLN A 476 5.47 14.81 3.83
N GLU A 477 6.57 15.56 3.68
CA GLU A 477 7.82 15.05 4.24
C GLU A 477 7.50 14.74 5.70
N VAL A 478 7.40 13.44 6.02
CA VAL A 478 7.11 13.01 7.37
C VAL A 478 8.22 13.60 8.22
N ASP A 479 7.85 14.49 9.14
CA ASP A 479 8.81 15.12 10.03
C ASP A 479 9.52 14.02 10.82
N LEU A 480 10.79 13.77 10.49
CA LEU A 480 11.58 12.72 11.12
C LEU A 480 11.71 12.96 12.62
N ALA A 481 11.66 14.22 13.08
CA ALA A 481 11.64 14.53 14.50
C ALA A 481 10.37 14.00 15.16
N LEU A 482 9.21 14.13 14.50
CA LEU A 482 7.94 13.58 15.00
C LEU A 482 7.94 12.05 15.00
N VAL A 483 8.55 11.41 13.99
CA VAL A 483 8.73 9.95 13.96
C VAL A 483 9.57 9.48 15.14
N MET A 484 10.68 10.16 15.42
CA MET A 484 11.54 9.85 16.57
C MET A 484 10.81 10.05 17.89
N GLU A 485 10.07 11.16 18.04
CA GLU A 485 9.30 11.47 19.25
C GLU A 485 8.24 10.38 19.50
N GLU A 486 7.47 10.02 18.48
CA GLU A 486 6.44 8.98 18.58
C GLU A 486 7.05 7.60 18.85
N TYR A 487 8.19 7.28 18.23
CA TYR A 487 8.92 6.07 18.53
C TYR A 487 9.41 6.03 19.98
N GLU A 488 9.97 7.12 20.50
CA GLU A 488 10.41 7.21 21.89
C GLU A 488 9.24 7.18 22.88
N ARG A 489 8.11 7.81 22.54
CA ARG A 489 6.87 7.74 23.33
C ARG A 489 6.38 6.31 23.48
N ILE A 490 6.38 5.53 22.39
CA ILE A 490 5.90 4.14 22.41
C ILE A 490 6.96 3.23 23.03
N PHE A 491 8.19 3.25 22.53
CA PHE A 491 9.21 2.24 22.80
C PHE A 491 10.35 2.68 23.73
N GLY A 492 10.47 3.97 24.05
CA GLY A 492 11.59 4.53 24.82
C GLY A 492 11.74 3.98 26.24
N ALA A 493 10.65 3.49 26.85
CA ALA A 493 10.68 2.88 28.18
C ALA A 493 11.51 1.57 28.25
N ASN A 494 11.79 0.91 27.10
CA ASN A 494 12.53 -0.35 27.04
C ASN A 494 14.05 -0.17 26.86
N LYS A 495 14.57 1.07 26.93
CA LYS A 495 16.02 1.35 26.78
C LYS A 495 16.83 1.26 28.09
N GLN A 496 16.18 0.93 29.21
CA GLN A 496 16.85 0.59 30.49
C GLN A 496 17.10 -0.91 30.55
#